data_AF-A0A820MZC7-F1
#
_entry.id   AF-A0A820MZC7-F1
#
_cell.length_a   1.000
_cell.length_b   1.000
_cell.length_c   1.000
_cell.angle_alpha   90.00
_cell.angle_beta   90.00
_cell.angle_gamma   90.00
#
_symmetry.space_group_name_H-M   'P 1'
#
loop_
_entity.id
_entity.type
_entity.pdbx_description
1 polymer ?
#
loop_
_entity_poly.entity_id
_entity_poly.type
_entity_poly.pdbx_seq_one_letter_code
_entity_poly.pdbx_strand_id
1 'polypeptide(L)'
;MSETYLLQDEIHPASLLDPDNRDPMRINKHLQLDFFNVIAEPDASAYNFEVLHKLLQQVYHYSKIFIYRFLTILVGLPLMFFWGLLFGIYTFIMIWLAVPIRRLCQSFITESGLYIQTISDALIAPLHRSMGQIFSGIRVSVSKLDINSTKQIQV
;
A
#
# COMPACT_ATOMS: atom_id res chain seq x y z
N MET A 1 -8.38 25.92 53.57
CA MET A 1 -8.36 24.82 52.59
C MET A 1 -9.72 24.73 51.88
N SER A 2 -10.21 25.84 51.31
CA SER A 2 -11.56 25.89 50.71
C SER A 2 -11.69 26.78 49.46
N GLU A 3 -10.69 27.60 49.10
CA GLU A 3 -10.79 28.50 47.93
C GLU A 3 -10.36 27.86 46.60
N THR A 4 -9.69 26.70 46.62
CA THR A 4 -9.17 26.05 45.41
C THR A 4 -10.19 25.19 44.65
N TYR A 5 -11.39 24.96 45.20
CA TYR A 5 -12.36 24.03 44.64
C TYR A 5 -13.43 24.67 43.73
N LEU A 6 -13.59 26.00 43.74
CA LEU A 6 -14.61 26.66 42.90
C LEU A 6 -14.15 26.98 41.47
N LEU A 7 -12.89 26.69 41.11
CA LEU A 7 -12.32 26.99 39.79
C LEU A 7 -12.22 25.73 38.89
N GLN A 8 -12.47 24.54 39.44
CA GLN A 8 -12.24 23.27 38.73
C GLN A 8 -13.51 22.72 38.05
N ASP A 9 -14.70 23.24 38.37
CA ASP A 9 -15.98 22.63 37.96
C ASP A 9 -16.49 23.06 36.57
N GLU A 10 -15.77 23.94 35.86
CA GLU A 10 -16.13 24.46 34.54
C GLU A 10 -15.11 24.11 33.44
N ILE A 11 -14.22 23.12 33.69
CA ILE A 11 -13.26 22.64 32.68
C ILE A 11 -13.90 21.45 31.97
N HIS A 12 -14.65 21.71 30.91
CA HIS A 12 -15.22 20.67 30.07
C HIS A 12 -14.07 19.93 29.34
N PRO A 13 -13.80 18.63 29.60
CA PRO A 13 -12.58 17.96 29.14
C PRO A 13 -12.43 17.91 27.62
N ALA A 14 -13.53 18.09 26.87
CA ALA A 14 -13.53 18.17 25.42
C ALA A 14 -12.88 19.47 24.88
N SER A 15 -12.86 20.58 25.64
CA SER A 15 -12.28 21.84 25.18
C SER A 15 -10.76 21.86 25.21
N LEU A 16 -10.14 20.95 25.97
CA LEU A 16 -8.68 20.79 26.06
C LEU A 16 -8.09 20.03 24.85
N LEU A 17 -8.91 19.25 24.14
CA LEU A 17 -8.51 18.38 23.03
C LEU A 17 -8.82 18.97 21.65
N ASP A 18 -9.46 20.13 21.61
CA ASP A 18 -9.77 20.84 20.37
C ASP A 18 -8.54 21.65 19.90
N PRO A 19 -7.91 21.30 18.76
CA PRO A 19 -6.72 21.99 18.28
C PRO A 19 -7.00 23.45 17.87
N ASP A 20 -8.26 23.80 17.62
CA ASP A 20 -8.66 25.16 17.23
C ASP A 20 -8.98 26.05 18.46
N ASN A 21 -9.06 25.49 19.66
CA ASN A 21 -9.36 26.24 20.88
C ASN A 21 -8.12 26.88 21.49
N ARG A 22 -8.00 28.21 21.33
CA ARG A 22 -6.83 28.99 21.78
C ARG A 22 -6.84 29.39 23.27
N ASP A 23 -7.95 29.23 23.98
CA ASP A 23 -8.03 29.46 25.43
C ASP A 23 -8.82 28.33 26.13
N PRO A 24 -8.21 27.14 26.24
CA PRO A 24 -8.89 25.96 26.76
C PRO A 24 -9.20 26.04 28.25
N MET A 25 -8.53 26.92 28.99
CA MET A 25 -8.75 27.18 30.41
C MET A 25 -9.66 28.39 30.67
N ARG A 26 -10.13 29.09 29.61
CA ARG A 26 -10.93 30.32 29.70
C ARG A 26 -10.40 31.30 30.74
N ILE A 27 -9.08 31.50 30.78
CA ILE A 27 -8.44 32.45 31.70
C ILE A 27 -8.52 33.89 31.16
N ASN A 28 -8.67 34.04 29.84
CA ASN A 28 -8.66 35.32 29.14
C ASN A 28 -10.06 35.77 28.74
N LYS A 29 -11.07 35.55 29.60
CA LYS A 29 -12.46 35.98 29.32
C LYS A 29 -12.58 37.48 29.04
N HIS A 30 -11.72 38.29 29.66
CA HIS A 30 -11.67 39.75 29.49
C HIS A 30 -11.07 40.20 28.15
N LEU A 31 -10.38 39.30 27.42
CA LEU A 31 -9.78 39.55 26.11
C LEU A 31 -10.60 38.96 24.95
N GLN A 32 -11.74 38.33 25.24
CA GLN A 32 -12.70 37.90 24.21
C GLN A 32 -13.41 39.12 23.65
N LEU A 33 -12.67 39.89 22.87
CA LEU A 33 -13.17 41.01 22.10
C LEU A 33 -13.89 40.43 20.89
N ASP A 34 -15.21 40.47 20.94
CA ASP A 34 -16.01 40.24 19.75
C ASP A 34 -15.69 41.35 18.76
N PHE A 35 -15.39 41.01 17.50
CA PHE A 35 -14.99 42.01 16.50
C PHE A 35 -16.07 43.08 16.29
N PHE A 36 -17.32 42.74 16.58
CA PHE A 36 -18.46 43.64 16.61
C PHE A 36 -18.33 44.75 17.66
N ASN A 37 -17.80 44.42 18.84
CA ASN A 37 -17.61 45.36 19.95
C ASN A 37 -16.43 46.32 19.72
N VAL A 38 -15.45 45.92 18.89
CA VAL A 38 -14.33 46.78 18.47
C VAL A 38 -14.76 47.79 17.40
N ILE A 39 -15.78 47.48 16.60
CA ILE A 39 -16.22 48.29 15.45
C ILE A 39 -17.45 49.18 15.77
N ALA A 40 -18.15 48.95 16.87
CA ALA A 40 -19.23 49.83 17.37
C ALA A 40 -20.36 50.16 16.36
N GLU A 41 -20.78 49.20 15.54
CA GLU A 41 -21.96 49.38 14.67
C GLU A 41 -23.29 49.16 15.43
N PRO A 42 -24.39 49.87 15.07
CA PRO A 42 -25.68 49.76 15.75
C PRO A 42 -26.43 48.44 15.46
N ASP A 43 -26.88 47.77 16.52
CA ASP A 43 -27.50 46.42 16.55
C ASP A 43 -28.82 46.24 15.75
N ALA A 44 -29.42 47.30 15.21
CA ALA A 44 -30.75 47.22 14.59
C ALA A 44 -30.76 46.65 13.16
N SER A 45 -29.61 46.62 12.47
CA SER A 45 -29.46 46.12 11.09
C SER A 45 -28.55 44.89 10.95
N ALA A 46 -28.00 44.41 12.07
CA ALA A 46 -26.94 43.38 12.14
C ALA A 46 -27.45 41.92 12.06
N TYR A 47 -28.73 41.66 12.36
CA TYR A 47 -29.29 40.30 12.32
C TYR A 47 -29.10 39.64 10.94
N ASN A 48 -29.22 40.42 9.87
CA ASN A 48 -29.05 39.93 8.50
C ASN A 48 -27.58 39.67 8.14
N PHE A 49 -26.64 40.40 8.75
CA PHE A 49 -25.22 40.27 8.43
C PHE A 49 -24.63 38.98 8.98
N GLU A 50 -24.97 38.59 10.21
CA GLU A 50 -24.51 37.32 10.78
C GLU A 50 -25.06 36.10 10.03
N VAL A 51 -26.35 36.15 9.70
CA VAL A 51 -27.01 35.09 8.92
C VAL A 51 -26.38 35.00 7.55
N LEU A 52 -26.17 36.15 6.87
CA LEU A 52 -25.52 36.19 5.57
C LEU A 52 -24.09 35.67 5.64
N HIS A 53 -23.30 36.06 6.64
CA HIS A 53 -21.92 35.62 6.80
C HIS A 53 -21.84 34.10 6.98
N LYS A 54 -22.67 33.52 7.86
CA LYS A 54 -22.75 32.07 8.08
C LYS A 54 -23.20 31.33 6.82
N LEU A 55 -24.20 31.85 6.10
CA LEU A 55 -24.67 31.27 4.84
C LEU A 55 -23.61 31.33 3.74
N LEU A 56 -22.90 32.45 3.59
CA LEU A 56 -21.81 32.60 2.62
C LEU A 56 -20.67 31.63 2.91
N GLN A 57 -20.26 31.50 4.17
CA GLN A 57 -19.24 30.54 4.59
C GLN A 57 -19.68 29.10 4.28
N GLN A 58 -20.93 28.77 4.57
CA GLN A 58 -21.50 27.45 4.31
C GLN A 58 -21.57 27.16 2.80
N VAL A 59 -22.10 28.09 2.00
CA VAL A 59 -22.19 27.97 0.55
C VAL A 59 -20.81 27.86 -0.08
N TYR A 60 -19.83 28.64 0.39
CA TYR A 60 -18.44 28.53 -0.07
C TYR A 60 -17.86 27.14 0.22
N HIS A 61 -18.10 26.61 1.42
CA HIS A 61 -17.62 25.28 1.80
C HIS A 61 -18.22 24.16 0.94
N TYR A 62 -19.53 24.21 0.66
CA TYR A 62 -20.15 23.22 -0.22
C TYR A 62 -19.76 23.41 -1.68
N SER A 63 -19.63 24.66 -2.15
CA SER A 63 -19.23 24.98 -3.51
C SER A 63 -17.85 24.42 -3.86
N LYS A 64 -16.85 24.59 -2.96
CA LYS A 64 -15.50 24.03 -3.18
C LYS A 64 -15.51 22.49 -3.29
N ILE A 65 -16.34 21.81 -2.50
CA ILE A 65 -16.44 20.34 -2.56
C ILE A 65 -17.16 19.92 -3.84
N PHE A 66 -18.23 20.63 -4.20
CA PHE A 66 -18.99 20.36 -5.41
C PHE A 66 -18.14 20.53 -6.66
N ILE A 67 -17.45 21.67 -6.81
CA ILE A 67 -16.61 21.93 -7.98
C ILE A 67 -15.44 20.95 -8.08
N TYR A 68 -14.83 20.60 -6.94
CA TYR A 68 -13.77 19.59 -6.90
C TYR A 68 -14.28 18.24 -7.42
N ARG A 69 -15.40 17.74 -6.87
CA ARG A 69 -15.97 16.45 -7.29
C ARG A 69 -16.46 16.47 -8.73
N PHE A 70 -17.11 17.55 -9.15
CA PHE A 70 -17.57 17.72 -10.52
C PHE A 70 -16.39 17.73 -11.50
N LEU A 71 -15.33 18.46 -11.20
CA LEU A 71 -14.12 18.52 -12.04
C LEU A 71 -13.42 17.16 -12.08
N THR A 72 -13.34 16.43 -10.96
CA THR A 72 -12.81 15.07 -10.92
C THR A 72 -13.61 14.11 -11.79
N ILE A 73 -14.94 14.21 -11.83
CA ILE A 73 -15.76 13.37 -12.72
C ILE A 73 -15.57 13.81 -14.17
N LEU A 74 -15.60 15.12 -14.44
CA LEU A 74 -15.50 15.68 -15.77
C LEU A 74 -14.16 15.38 -16.44
N VAL A 75 -13.05 15.42 -15.68
CA VAL A 75 -11.70 15.13 -16.17
C VAL A 75 -11.34 13.67 -15.99
N GLY A 76 -11.77 13.03 -14.91
CA GLY A 76 -11.47 11.64 -14.61
C GLY A 76 -12.13 10.66 -15.58
N LEU A 77 -13.39 10.89 -15.96
CA LEU A 77 -14.10 10.04 -16.91
C LEU A 77 -13.44 10.00 -18.31
N PRO A 78 -13.13 11.13 -18.97
CA PRO A 78 -12.45 11.10 -20.26
C PRO A 78 -11.02 10.56 -20.13
N LEU A 79 -10.33 10.82 -19.02
CA LEU A 79 -8.99 10.30 -18.78
C LEU A 79 -9.02 8.77 -18.65
N MET A 80 -9.95 8.20 -17.87
CA MET A 80 -10.14 6.75 -17.74
C MET A 80 -10.48 6.11 -19.10
N PHE A 81 -11.36 6.74 -19.88
CA PHE A 81 -11.71 6.25 -21.21
C PHE A 81 -10.48 6.26 -22.15
N PHE A 82 -9.71 7.33 -22.15
CA PHE A 82 -8.50 7.46 -22.97
C PHE A 82 -7.44 6.42 -22.58
N TRP A 83 -7.15 6.26 -21.29
CA TRP A 83 -6.23 5.25 -20.80
C TRP A 83 -6.73 3.84 -21.10
N GLY A 84 -8.01 3.55 -20.88
CA GLY A 84 -8.61 2.26 -21.21
C GLY A 84 -8.48 1.92 -22.70
N LEU A 85 -8.70 2.89 -23.58
CA LEU A 85 -8.52 2.72 -25.02
C LEU A 85 -7.05 2.44 -25.37
N LEU A 86 -6.11 3.21 -24.81
CA LEU A 86 -4.68 2.98 -25.00
C LEU A 86 -4.25 1.58 -24.53
N PHE A 87 -4.69 1.17 -23.34
CA PHE A 87 -4.41 -0.18 -22.83
C PHE A 87 -5.05 -1.28 -23.67
N GLY A 88 -6.24 -1.04 -24.22
CA GLY A 88 -6.89 -1.96 -25.16
C GLY A 88 -6.08 -2.17 -26.43
N ILE A 89 -5.67 -1.06 -27.07
CA ILE A 89 -4.82 -1.10 -28.27
C ILE A 89 -3.46 -1.74 -27.96
N TYR A 90 -2.84 -1.36 -26.84
CA TYR A 90 -1.58 -1.95 -26.39
C TYR A 90 -1.70 -3.46 -26.20
N THR A 91 -2.76 -3.93 -25.54
CA THR A 91 -3.01 -5.35 -25.32
C THR A 91 -3.29 -6.08 -26.63
N PHE A 92 -4.00 -5.45 -27.56
CA PHE A 92 -4.20 -5.99 -28.90
C PHE A 92 -2.85 -6.18 -29.62
N ILE A 93 -2.02 -5.14 -29.68
CA ILE A 93 -0.69 -5.25 -30.29
C ILE A 93 0.15 -6.31 -29.56
N MET A 94 0.10 -6.35 -28.24
CA MET A 94 0.83 -7.33 -27.43
C MET A 94 0.35 -8.75 -27.74
N ILE A 95 -0.94 -9.05 -27.78
CA ILE A 95 -1.38 -10.42 -28.08
C ILE A 95 -1.02 -10.81 -29.52
N TRP A 96 -1.25 -9.92 -30.49
CA TRP A 96 -1.01 -10.20 -31.90
C TRP A 96 0.47 -10.25 -32.28
N LEU A 97 1.35 -9.51 -31.61
CA LEU A 97 2.80 -9.54 -31.84
C LEU A 97 3.53 -10.47 -30.86
N ALA A 98 3.15 -10.53 -29.59
CA ALA A 98 3.82 -11.39 -28.63
C ALA A 98 3.55 -12.87 -28.90
N VAL A 99 2.38 -13.26 -29.42
CA VAL A 99 2.15 -14.66 -29.82
C VAL A 99 3.14 -15.11 -30.91
N PRO A 100 3.30 -14.41 -32.06
CA PRO A 100 4.27 -14.80 -33.07
C PRO A 100 5.71 -14.65 -32.57
N ILE A 101 6.05 -13.60 -31.81
CA ILE A 101 7.39 -13.45 -31.23
C ILE A 101 7.70 -14.62 -30.29
N ARG A 102 6.77 -15.00 -29.40
CA ARG A 102 6.95 -16.16 -28.51
C ARG A 102 7.15 -17.45 -29.30
N ARG A 103 6.38 -17.67 -30.37
CA ARG A 103 6.55 -18.84 -31.25
C ARG A 103 7.92 -18.84 -31.92
N LEU A 104 8.36 -17.70 -32.45
CA LEU A 104 9.69 -17.57 -33.05
C LEU A 104 10.80 -17.83 -32.04
N CYS A 105 10.73 -17.23 -30.85
CA CYS A 105 11.68 -17.49 -29.77
C CYS A 105 11.71 -18.97 -29.39
N GLN A 106 10.57 -19.65 -29.26
CA GLN A 106 10.50 -21.08 -29.00
C GLN A 106 11.17 -21.90 -30.11
N SER A 107 10.95 -21.55 -31.38
CA SER A 107 11.64 -22.18 -32.50
C SER A 107 13.15 -22.03 -32.38
N PHE A 108 13.68 -20.81 -32.16
CA PHE A 108 15.12 -20.60 -31.99
C PHE A 108 15.72 -21.33 -30.77
N ILE A 109 14.99 -21.35 -29.65
CA ILE A 109 15.42 -22.04 -28.43
C ILE A 109 15.44 -23.56 -28.64
N THR A 110 14.50 -24.13 -29.39
CA THR A 110 14.45 -25.57 -29.65
C THR A 110 15.62 -26.02 -30.52
N GLU A 111 15.93 -25.26 -31.59
CA GLU A 111 17.07 -25.55 -32.47
C GLU A 111 18.41 -25.50 -31.72
N SER A 112 18.62 -24.44 -30.93
CA SER A 112 19.85 -24.31 -30.11
C SER A 112 19.89 -25.30 -28.95
N GLY A 113 18.73 -25.66 -28.38
CA GLY A 113 18.61 -26.63 -27.31
C GLY A 113 19.04 -28.04 -27.72
N LEU A 114 18.72 -28.46 -28.95
CA LEU A 114 19.18 -29.74 -29.50
C LEU A 114 20.71 -29.79 -29.67
N TYR A 115 21.32 -28.68 -30.12
CA TYR A 115 22.77 -28.56 -30.23
C TYR A 115 23.45 -28.66 -28.85
N ILE A 116 22.93 -27.95 -27.87
CA ILE A 116 23.45 -27.98 -26.49
C ILE A 116 23.25 -29.36 -25.85
N GLN A 117 22.10 -30.01 -26.08
CA GLN A 117 21.85 -31.37 -25.60
C GLN A 117 22.86 -32.36 -26.14
N THR A 118 23.10 -32.33 -27.46
CA THR A 118 24.07 -33.23 -28.11
C THR A 118 25.48 -33.04 -27.56
N ILE A 119 25.91 -31.80 -27.33
CA ILE A 119 27.21 -31.50 -26.73
C ILE A 119 27.27 -31.94 -25.27
N SER A 120 26.19 -31.72 -24.51
CA SER A 120 26.11 -32.14 -23.12
C SER A 120 26.17 -33.66 -22.99
N ASP A 121 25.53 -34.41 -23.88
CA ASP A 121 25.61 -35.87 -23.90
C ASP A 121 27.00 -36.36 -24.34
N ALA A 122 27.68 -35.63 -25.22
CA ALA A 122 29.03 -35.99 -25.64
C ALA A 122 30.10 -35.72 -24.56
N LEU A 123 29.97 -34.64 -23.79
CA LEU A 123 31.00 -34.19 -22.83
C LEU A 123 30.66 -34.54 -21.38
N ILE A 124 29.43 -34.25 -20.97
CA ILE A 124 29.01 -34.35 -19.56
C ILE A 124 28.62 -35.79 -19.23
N ALA A 125 27.99 -36.51 -20.15
CA ALA A 125 27.63 -37.91 -19.90
C ALA A 125 28.82 -38.84 -19.59
N PRO A 126 29.96 -38.81 -20.32
CA PRO A 126 31.11 -39.64 -19.97
C PRO A 126 31.76 -39.23 -18.64
N LEU A 127 31.79 -37.93 -18.31
CA LEU A 127 32.27 -37.46 -17.01
C LEU A 127 31.40 -37.97 -15.87
N HIS A 128 30.09 -37.85 -16.00
CA HIS A 128 29.15 -38.30 -14.97
C HIS A 128 29.18 -39.81 -14.79
N ARG A 129 29.27 -40.57 -15.90
CA ARG A 129 29.46 -42.02 -15.85
C ARG A 129 30.77 -42.40 -15.16
N SER A 130 31.86 -41.71 -15.44
CA SER A 130 33.16 -41.99 -14.81
C SER A 130 33.14 -41.69 -13.30
N MET A 131 32.57 -40.55 -12.90
CA MET A 131 32.39 -40.21 -11.49
C MET A 131 31.50 -41.22 -10.77
N GLY A 132 30.39 -41.63 -11.38
CA GLY A 132 29.50 -42.65 -10.84
C GLY A 132 30.19 -44.01 -10.65
N GLN A 133 31.07 -44.42 -11.57
CA GLN A 133 31.85 -45.65 -11.46
C GLN A 133 32.86 -45.61 -10.30
N ILE A 134 33.51 -44.45 -10.07
CA ILE A 134 34.43 -44.28 -8.93
C ILE A 134 33.68 -44.47 -7.59
N PHE A 135 32.49 -43.90 -7.46
CA PHE A 135 31.68 -44.06 -6.24
C PHE A 135 31.04 -45.45 -6.10
N SER A 136 30.77 -46.14 -7.22
CA SER A 136 30.23 -47.51 -7.20
C SER A 136 31.24 -48.57 -6.71
N GLY A 137 32.53 -48.25 -6.69
CA GLY A 137 33.57 -49.16 -6.20
C GLY A 137 33.55 -49.40 -4.68
N ILE A 138 32.83 -48.56 -3.92
CA ILE A 138 32.73 -48.65 -2.47
C ILE A 138 31.63 -49.65 -2.11
N ARG A 139 32.00 -50.94 -2.04
CA ARG A 139 31.14 -51.98 -1.46
C ARG A 139 31.41 -52.10 0.04
N VAL A 140 30.50 -51.56 0.85
CA VAL A 140 30.51 -51.77 2.30
C VAL A 140 29.95 -53.16 2.60
N SER A 141 30.83 -54.12 2.84
CA SER A 141 30.43 -55.42 3.39
C SER A 141 30.23 -55.27 4.91
N VAL A 142 28.98 -55.11 5.34
CA VAL A 142 28.63 -55.14 6.76
C VAL A 142 28.75 -56.59 7.24
N SER A 143 29.90 -56.93 7.82
CA SER A 143 30.11 -58.22 8.48
C SER A 143 29.11 -58.36 9.64
N LYS A 144 28.21 -59.35 9.57
CA LYS A 144 27.20 -59.68 10.60
C LYS A 144 27.80 -60.15 11.95
N LEU A 145 29.09 -59.95 12.19
CA LEU A 145 29.80 -60.45 13.36
C LEU A 145 29.36 -59.74 14.66
N ASP A 146 28.90 -58.50 14.60
CA ASP A 146 28.39 -57.80 15.80
C ASP A 146 26.96 -58.20 16.17
N ILE A 147 26.10 -58.54 15.20
CA ILE A 147 24.69 -58.87 15.47
C ILE A 147 24.58 -60.22 16.22
N ASN A 148 25.49 -61.16 15.96
CA ASN A 148 25.47 -62.45 16.64
C ASN A 148 26.07 -62.37 18.06
N SER A 149 27.05 -61.50 18.29
CA SER A 149 27.63 -61.29 19.63
C SER A 149 26.64 -60.61 20.58
N THR A 150 25.85 -59.63 20.11
CA THR A 150 24.80 -59.00 20.92
C THR A 150 23.65 -59.96 21.26
N LYS A 151 23.38 -60.97 20.42
CA LYS A 151 22.36 -61.99 20.71
C LYS A 151 22.80 -63.03 21.75
N GLN A 152 24.09 -63.30 21.90
CA GLN A 152 24.62 -64.30 22.83
C GLN A 152 24.81 -63.79 24.27
N ILE A 153 24.79 -62.47 24.49
CA ILE A 153 24.96 -61.85 25.82
C ILE A 153 23.61 -61.72 26.57
N GLN A 154 22.48 -62.08 25.94
CA GLN A 154 21.12 -61.94 26.48
C GLN A 154 20.46 -63.30 26.84
N VAL A 155 21.24 -64.36 27.12
CA VAL A 155 20.74 -65.67 27.59
C VAL A 155 21.32 -66.00 28.95
#